data_AF-A0A7J6UK43-F1
#
_entry.id   AF-A0A7J6UK43-F1
#
_cell.length_a   1.000
_cell.length_b   1.000
_cell.length_c   1.000
_cell.angle_alpha   90.00
_cell.angle_beta   90.00
_cell.angle_gamma   90.00
#
_symmetry.space_group_name_H-M   'P 1'
#
loop_
_entity.id
_entity.type
_entity.pdbx_description
1 polymer ?
#
loop_
_entity_poly.entity_id
_entity_poly.type
_entity_poly.pdbx_seq_one_letter_code
_entity_poly.pdbx_strand_id
1 'polypeptide(L)'
;MSIVGILADDVDPLVSVMKVDKAPLESYSDIGGLDQQIQEIKEAVELPLTHPELYEDIGIKPPKGVILYGPPGTGKTLLAKAVANETSATFLRVVGSELIQKYLGDGPKLVREMFRVA
;
A
#
# COMPACT_ATOMS: atom_id res chain seq x y z
N MET A 1 40.72 -6.97 14.06
CA MET A 1 39.44 -7.63 13.74
C MET A 1 38.82 -6.85 12.60
N SER A 2 38.89 -7.40 11.39
CA SER A 2 38.38 -6.73 10.18
C SER A 2 36.91 -7.08 10.01
N ILE A 3 36.06 -6.06 9.80
CA ILE A 3 34.65 -6.24 9.45
C ILE A 3 34.62 -6.78 8.02
N VAL A 4 34.13 -8.02 7.85
CA VAL A 4 34.14 -8.75 6.56
C VAL A 4 32.97 -8.33 5.65
N GLY A 5 32.00 -7.58 6.18
CA GLY A 5 30.91 -7.01 5.40
C GLY A 5 29.86 -6.39 6.29
N ILE A 6 29.12 -5.42 5.75
CA ILE A 6 27.93 -4.86 6.36
C ILE A 6 26.76 -5.71 5.88
N LEU A 7 26.04 -6.35 6.81
CA LEU A 7 24.79 -7.05 6.48
C LEU A 7 23.76 -5.97 6.12
N ALA A 8 23.35 -5.92 4.86
CA ALA A 8 22.32 -4.99 4.42
C ALA A 8 20.94 -5.53 4.79
N ASP A 9 20.17 -4.66 5.45
CA ASP A 9 18.75 -4.79 5.83
C ASP A 9 18.38 -5.98 6.72
N ASP A 10 18.46 -5.76 8.04
CA ASP A 10 17.84 -6.60 9.07
C ASP A 10 16.33 -6.28 9.12
N VAL A 11 15.61 -6.68 8.07
CA VAL A 11 14.15 -6.56 7.99
C VAL A 11 13.50 -7.82 8.56
N ASP A 12 12.53 -7.62 9.45
CA ASP A 12 11.81 -8.71 10.09
C ASP A 12 11.10 -9.58 9.01
N PRO A 13 11.29 -10.91 9.00
CA PRO A 13 10.70 -11.77 7.99
C PRO A 13 9.17 -11.67 7.92
N LEU A 14 8.50 -11.24 9.00
CA LEU A 14 7.06 -10.94 8.97
C LEU A 14 6.69 -9.85 7.97
N VAL A 15 7.52 -8.83 7.81
CA VAL A 15 7.26 -7.73 6.87
C VAL A 15 7.50 -8.17 5.43
N SER A 16 8.48 -9.06 5.20
CA SER A 16 8.68 -9.68 3.89
C SER A 16 7.46 -10.49 3.44
N VAL A 17 6.74 -11.14 4.37
CA VAL A 17 5.49 -11.87 4.06
C VAL A 17 4.34 -10.93 3.70
N MET A 18 4.33 -9.71 4.23
CA MET A 18 3.30 -8.70 3.91
C MET A 18 3.51 -8.07 2.53
N LYS A 19 4.75 -8.08 2.04
CA LYS A 19 5.08 -7.63 0.69
C LYS A 19 4.53 -8.64 -0.31
N VAL A 20 3.67 -8.17 -1.20
CA VAL A 20 3.10 -9.03 -2.24
C VAL A 20 4.09 -9.07 -3.40
N ASP A 21 4.76 -10.21 -3.58
CA ASP A 21 5.77 -10.41 -4.65
C ASP A 21 5.18 -10.36 -6.06
N LYS A 22 3.87 -10.61 -6.21
CA LYS A 22 3.17 -10.58 -7.49
C LYS A 22 2.14 -9.46 -7.51
N ALA A 23 2.26 -8.57 -8.49
CA ALA A 23 1.18 -7.65 -8.79
C ALA A 23 -0.12 -8.45 -8.98
N PRO A 24 -1.23 -8.03 -8.35
CA PRO A 24 -2.54 -8.59 -8.63
C PRO A 24 -2.86 -8.52 -10.12
N LEU A 25 -3.66 -9.46 -10.63
CA LEU A 25 -3.97 -9.56 -12.06
C LEU A 25 -5.19 -8.71 -12.45
N GLU A 26 -5.94 -8.24 -11.45
CA GLU A 26 -7.17 -7.49 -11.63
C GLU A 26 -6.88 -6.09 -12.17
N SER A 27 -7.68 -5.65 -13.14
CA SER A 27 -7.62 -4.33 -13.78
C SER A 27 -8.86 -3.50 -13.44
N TYR A 28 -8.81 -2.19 -13.65
CA TYR A 28 -10.00 -1.33 -13.58
C TYR A 28 -11.11 -1.77 -14.53
N SER A 29 -10.77 -2.41 -15.64
CA SER A 29 -11.75 -2.97 -16.59
C SER A 29 -12.59 -4.09 -16.00
N ASP A 30 -12.10 -4.76 -14.94
CA ASP A 30 -12.82 -5.85 -14.27
C ASP A 30 -13.85 -5.32 -13.25
N ILE A 31 -13.85 -4.01 -12.99
CA ILE A 31 -14.74 -3.35 -12.03
C ILE A 31 -15.84 -2.62 -12.79
N GLY A 32 -17.07 -3.12 -12.69
CA GLY A 32 -18.24 -2.49 -13.30
C GLY A 32 -18.97 -1.52 -12.36
N GLY A 33 -19.38 -0.36 -12.88
CA GLY A 33 -20.35 0.54 -12.24
C GLY A 33 -19.81 1.34 -11.05
N LEU A 34 -18.49 1.44 -10.91
CA LEU A 34 -17.80 2.21 -9.86
C LEU A 34 -16.85 3.26 -10.46
N ASP A 35 -17.15 3.77 -11.66
CA ASP A 35 -16.28 4.67 -12.42
C ASP A 35 -15.90 5.93 -11.63
N GLN A 36 -16.83 6.50 -10.90
CA GLN A 36 -16.58 7.67 -10.06
C GLN A 36 -15.57 7.37 -8.94
N GLN A 37 -15.74 6.24 -8.23
CA GLN A 37 -14.85 5.86 -7.14
C GLN A 37 -13.46 5.47 -7.65
N ILE A 38 -13.41 4.85 -8.83
CA ILE A 38 -12.14 4.56 -9.52
C ILE A 38 -11.41 5.87 -9.82
N GLN A 39 -12.10 6.86 -10.39
CA GLN A 39 -11.51 8.15 -10.71
C GLN A 39 -10.98 8.87 -9.47
N GLU A 40 -11.75 8.93 -8.38
CA GLU A 40 -11.31 9.55 -7.12
C GLU A 40 -10.01 8.91 -6.58
N ILE A 41 -9.87 7.60 -6.69
CA ILE A 41 -8.68 6.89 -6.22
C ILE A 41 -7.49 7.10 -7.15
N LYS A 42 -7.71 7.12 -8.47
CA LYS A 42 -6.67 7.45 -9.44
C LYS A 42 -6.12 8.84 -9.17
N GLU A 43 -6.98 9.82 -8.94
CA GLU A 43 -6.57 11.18 -8.59
C GLU A 43 -5.85 11.24 -7.24
N ALA A 44 -6.21 10.39 -6.29
CA ALA A 44 -5.58 10.37 -4.97
C ALA A 44 -4.23 9.63 -4.93
N VAL A 45 -4.03 8.61 -5.77
CA VAL A 45 -2.87 7.71 -5.70
C VAL A 45 -2.01 7.77 -6.95
N GLU A 46 -2.61 7.63 -8.14
CA GLU A 46 -1.89 7.55 -9.42
C GLU A 46 -1.39 8.92 -9.88
N LEU A 47 -2.25 9.94 -9.82
CA LEU A 47 -1.91 11.31 -10.25
C LEU A 47 -0.69 11.90 -9.52
N PRO A 48 -0.56 11.80 -8.19
CA PRO A 48 0.63 12.31 -7.50
C PRO A 48 1.90 11.48 -7.73
N LEU A 49 1.77 10.22 -8.16
CA LEU A 49 2.92 9.37 -8.52
C LEU A 49 3.40 9.67 -9.94
N THR A 50 2.48 9.88 -10.88
CA THR A 50 2.80 10.10 -12.30
C THR A 50 3.14 11.55 -12.62
N HIS A 51 2.46 12.51 -11.97
CA HIS A 51 2.58 13.95 -12.23
C HIS A 51 2.73 14.79 -10.95
N PRO A 52 3.84 14.64 -10.21
CA PRO A 52 4.10 15.44 -9.02
C PRO A 52 4.18 16.95 -9.30
N GLU A 53 4.59 17.36 -10.51
CA GLU A 53 4.73 18.76 -10.92
C GLU A 53 3.43 19.57 -10.77
N LEU A 54 2.28 18.94 -11.02
CA LEU A 54 0.97 19.60 -10.90
C LEU A 54 0.68 20.03 -9.46
N TYR A 55 1.13 19.25 -8.48
CA TYR A 55 0.95 19.57 -7.06
C TYR A 55 1.94 20.63 -6.60
N GLU A 56 3.16 20.62 -7.14
CA GLU A 56 4.18 21.64 -6.85
C GLU A 56 3.79 23.01 -7.39
N ASP A 57 3.31 23.09 -8.63
CA ASP A 57 2.90 24.34 -9.28
C ASP A 57 1.71 25.02 -8.58
N ILE A 58 0.75 24.21 -8.10
CA ILE A 58 -0.44 24.70 -7.39
C ILE A 58 -0.11 24.97 -5.90
N GLY A 59 1.01 24.44 -5.39
CA GLY A 59 1.43 24.60 -3.99
C GLY A 59 0.56 23.83 -3.00
N ILE A 60 -0.14 22.78 -3.46
CA ILE A 60 -0.99 21.93 -2.62
C ILE A 60 -0.29 20.59 -2.33
N LYS A 61 -0.54 20.02 -1.15
CA LYS A 61 -0.03 18.70 -0.81
C LYS A 61 -0.96 17.62 -1.36
N PRO A 62 -0.42 16.54 -1.93
CA PRO A 62 -1.24 15.42 -2.37
C PRO A 62 -1.95 14.76 -1.18
N PRO A 63 -3.13 14.16 -1.40
CA PRO A 63 -3.84 13.42 -0.36
C PRO A 63 -2.98 12.23 0.11
N LYS A 64 -2.91 12.02 1.43
CA LYS A 64 -1.99 11.04 2.03
C LYS A 64 -2.59 9.65 2.28
N GLY A 65 -3.87 9.46 1.99
CA GLY A 65 -4.52 8.18 2.22
C GLY A 65 -5.99 8.20 1.84
N VAL A 66 -6.49 7.01 1.48
CA VAL A 66 -7.88 6.79 1.09
C VAL A 66 -8.48 5.71 1.99
N ILE A 67 -9.73 5.89 2.39
CA ILE A 67 -10.49 4.91 3.17
C ILE A 67 -11.67 4.44 2.34
N LEU A 68 -11.75 3.13 2.10
CA LEU A 68 -12.88 2.51 1.39
C LEU A 68 -13.84 1.91 2.41
N TYR A 69 -15.08 2.39 2.47
CA TYR A 69 -16.11 1.90 3.38
C TYR A 69 -17.42 1.56 2.65
N GLY A 70 -18.30 0.80 3.31
CA GLY A 70 -19.62 0.42 2.81
C GLY A 70 -19.93 -1.08 2.95
N PRO A 71 -21.05 -1.55 2.38
CA PRO A 71 -21.51 -2.94 2.53
C PRO A 71 -20.48 -3.97 2.03
N PRO A 72 -20.44 -5.18 2.61
CA PRO A 72 -19.62 -6.27 2.10
C PRO A 72 -20.06 -6.65 0.68
N GLY A 73 -19.12 -7.09 -0.16
CA GLY A 73 -19.40 -7.50 -1.55
C GLY A 73 -19.40 -6.37 -2.59
N THR A 74 -19.15 -5.12 -2.21
CA THR A 74 -19.09 -3.96 -3.12
C THR A 74 -17.74 -3.76 -3.82
N GLY A 75 -16.87 -4.77 -3.84
CA GLY A 75 -15.62 -4.71 -4.62
C GLY A 75 -14.46 -3.90 -4.02
N LYS A 76 -14.51 -3.47 -2.75
CA LYS A 76 -13.45 -2.64 -2.12
C LYS A 76 -12.05 -3.26 -2.22
N THR A 77 -11.94 -4.56 -1.93
CA THR A 77 -10.68 -5.30 -2.03
C THR A 77 -10.24 -5.47 -3.49
N LEU A 78 -11.19 -5.57 -4.42
CA LEU A 78 -10.90 -5.70 -5.85
C LEU A 78 -10.35 -4.38 -6.41
N LEU A 79 -10.94 -3.26 -6.02
CA LEU A 79 -10.48 -1.91 -6.31
C LEU A 79 -9.04 -1.67 -5.83
N ALA A 80 -8.73 -2.05 -4.59
CA ALA A 80 -7.37 -1.93 -4.05
C ALA A 80 -6.34 -2.75 -4.83
N LYS A 81 -6.72 -3.94 -5.29
CA LYS A 81 -5.88 -4.78 -6.15
C LYS A 81 -5.68 -4.16 -7.53
N ALA A 82 -6.74 -3.66 -8.17
CA ALA A 82 -6.64 -3.02 -9.47
C ALA A 82 -5.69 -1.80 -9.44
N VAL A 83 -5.78 -0.99 -8.39
CA VAL A 83 -4.86 0.15 -8.18
C VAL A 83 -3.41 -0.32 -8.02
N ALA A 84 -3.19 -1.38 -7.24
CA ALA A 84 -1.86 -1.95 -7.03
C ALA A 84 -1.24 -2.54 -8.32
N ASN A 85 -2.07 -3.07 -9.21
CA ASN A 85 -1.64 -3.54 -10.53
C ASN A 85 -1.20 -2.36 -11.42
N GLU A 86 -1.99 -1.29 -11.47
CA GLU A 86 -1.72 -0.15 -12.37
C GLU A 86 -0.50 0.67 -11.94
N THR A 87 -0.34 0.93 -10.63
CA THR A 87 0.73 1.81 -10.12
C THR A 87 2.12 1.19 -10.14
N SER A 88 2.27 -0.10 -10.50
CA SER A 88 3.56 -0.85 -10.49
C SER A 88 4.39 -0.67 -9.20
N ALA A 89 3.74 -0.27 -8.12
CA ALA A 89 4.35 0.07 -6.85
C ALA A 89 4.45 -1.18 -5.96
N THR A 90 5.30 -1.12 -4.93
CA THR A 90 5.34 -2.19 -3.94
C THR A 90 4.03 -2.20 -3.16
N PHE A 91 3.27 -3.29 -3.28
CA PHE A 91 2.01 -3.47 -2.57
C PHE A 91 2.24 -4.24 -1.27
N LEU A 92 1.90 -3.60 -0.15
CA LEU A 92 1.92 -4.21 1.18
C LEU A 92 0.47 -4.50 1.60
N ARG A 93 0.15 -5.79 1.78
CA ARG A 93 -1.18 -6.20 2.24
C ARG A 93 -1.11 -6.62 3.70
N VAL A 94 -1.81 -5.89 4.56
CA VAL A 94 -1.91 -6.20 5.99
C VAL A 94 -3.35 -6.32 6.42
N VAL A 95 -3.67 -7.41 7.12
CA VAL A 95 -4.98 -7.61 7.75
C VAL A 95 -4.88 -7.15 9.20
N GLY A 96 -5.87 -6.40 9.69
CA GLY A 96 -5.83 -5.85 11.06
C GLY A 96 -5.63 -6.89 12.18
N SER A 97 -6.03 -8.15 11.95
CA SER A 97 -5.76 -9.26 12.87
C SER A 97 -4.27 -9.63 12.98
N GLU A 98 -3.47 -9.38 11.94
CA GLU A 98 -2.02 -9.66 11.92
C GLU A 98 -1.24 -8.68 12.81
N LEU A 99 -1.80 -7.51 13.11
CA LEU A 99 -1.20 -6.52 14.01
C LEU A 99 -1.34 -6.91 15.49
N ILE A 100 -2.23 -7.86 15.81
CA ILE A 100 -2.46 -8.31 17.18
C ILE A 100 -1.49 -9.47 17.48
N GLN A 101 -0.50 -9.20 18.33
CA GLN A 101 0.52 -10.18 18.71
C GLN A 101 0.31 -10.68 20.13
N LYS A 102 0.75 -11.92 20.38
CA LYS A 102 0.62 -12.59 21.70
C LYS A 102 1.44 -11.89 22.79
N TYR A 103 2.59 -11.34 22.43
CA TYR A 103 3.50 -10.70 23.36
C TYR A 103 3.28 -9.18 23.39
N LEU A 104 3.41 -8.62 24.60
CA LEU A 104 3.26 -7.19 24.82
C LEU A 104 4.40 -6.43 24.13
N GLY A 105 4.06 -5.48 23.27
CA GLY A 105 5.03 -4.63 22.56
C GLY A 105 5.40 -5.08 21.14
N ASP A 106 5.08 -6.33 20.77
CA ASP A 106 5.36 -6.83 19.43
C ASP A 106 4.48 -6.18 18.36
N GLY A 107 3.21 -5.87 18.69
CA GLY A 107 2.31 -5.16 17.76
C GLY A 107 2.85 -3.78 17.34
N PRO A 108 3.16 -2.86 18.27
CA PRO A 108 3.77 -1.57 17.94
C PRO A 108 5.12 -1.68 17.24
N LYS A 109 5.93 -2.70 17.58
CA LYS A 109 7.20 -2.97 16.89
C LYS A 109 6.95 -3.31 15.43
N LEU A 110 6.03 -4.23 15.15
CA LEU A 110 5.67 -4.63 13.79
C LEU A 110 5.15 -3.46 12.94
N VAL A 111 4.32 -2.59 13.53
CA VAL A 111 3.83 -1.38 12.82
C VAL A 111 5.00 -0.47 12.43
N ARG A 112 5.97 -0.25 13.32
CA ARG A 112 7.15 0.57 13.00
C ARG A 112 8.00 -0.04 11.91
N GLU A 113 8.23 -1.35 11.98
CA GLU A 113 9.00 -2.07 10.97
C GLU A 113 8.32 -2.04 9.60
N MET A 114 6.99 -2.21 9.56
CA MET A 114 6.21 -2.09 8.33
C MET A 114 6.39 -0.73 7.65
N PHE A 115 6.30 0.37 8.40
CA PHE A 115 6.52 1.72 7.86
C PHE A 115 8.00 2.02 7.53
N ARG A 116 8.95 1.23 8.03
CA ARG A 116 10.37 1.33 7.71
C ARG A 116 10.71 0.65 6.38
N VAL A 117 9.95 -0.38 6.01
CA VAL A 117 10.13 -1.17 4.78
C VAL A 117 9.34 -0.61 3.60
N ALA A 118 8.22 0.06 3.87
CA ALA A 118 7.42 0.78 2.87
C ALA A 118 8.17 1.98 2.29
#